data_AF-A0A0P0Z3Y4-F1
#
_entry.id   AF-A0A0P0Z3Y4-F1
#
_cell.length_a   1.000
_cell.length_b   1.000
_cell.length_c   1.000
_cell.angle_alpha   90.00
_cell.angle_beta   90.00
_cell.angle_gamma   90.00
#
_symmetry.space_group_name_H-M   'P 1'
#
loop_
_entity.id
_entity.type
_entity.pdbx_description
1 polymer ?
#
loop_
_entity_poly.entity_id
_entity_poly.type
_entity_poly.pdbx_seq_one_letter_code
_entity_poly.pdbx_strand_id
1 'polypeptide(L)'
;MSDRRNAPLSPPERARMMRALVDELIPGDAQWPSASEAGVHGLLALRVLADWDDAAVDTLDRLVGWSAGALSSPDAARREAAVASFEAASPKLFDHLRTATVLAYYETPFVIAAIQASGRPYSARPHLTGYPMAPFDFNRDTPRHGRGHYLTTDEVTRVDTTQLDLDAAVTQRWGLQR
;
A
#
# COMPACT_ATOMS: atom_id res chain seq x y z
N MET A 1 37.87 17.19 14.41
CA MET A 1 36.72 17.06 13.50
C MET A 1 35.86 15.92 14.02
N SER A 2 34.88 16.27 14.85
CA SER A 2 34.16 15.33 15.71
C SER A 2 33.22 14.41 14.94
N ASP A 3 33.26 13.16 15.38
CA ASP A 3 32.48 12.00 14.97
C ASP A 3 30.97 12.24 15.19
N ARG A 4 30.26 12.63 14.13
CA ARG A 4 28.82 12.94 14.16
C ARG A 4 27.94 11.76 13.72
N ARG A 5 28.51 10.56 13.61
CA ARG A 5 27.91 9.43 12.87
C ARG A 5 26.85 8.61 13.61
N ASN A 6 26.57 8.91 14.89
CA ASN A 6 25.63 8.13 15.71
C ASN A 6 24.62 8.98 16.50
N ALA A 7 24.30 10.20 16.06
CA ALA A 7 23.23 10.97 16.68
C ALA A 7 21.87 10.47 16.15
N PRO A 8 20.85 10.28 17.01
CA PRO A 8 19.52 9.90 16.56
C PRO A 8 18.95 10.97 15.63
N LEU A 9 18.18 10.54 14.62
CA LEU A 9 17.57 11.46 13.66
C LEU A 9 16.66 12.46 14.38
N SER A 10 16.84 13.75 14.08
CA SER A 10 15.97 14.81 14.57
C SER A 10 14.55 14.65 14.01
N PRO A 11 13.51 15.20 14.67
CA PRO A 11 12.13 15.10 14.18
C PRO A 11 11.95 15.57 12.71
N PRO A 12 12.58 16.68 12.26
CA PRO A 12 12.53 17.06 10.84
C PRO A 12 13.22 16.07 9.91
N GLU A 13 14.30 15.41 10.33
CA GLU A 13 14.97 14.39 9.52
C GLU A 13 14.13 13.13 9.39
N ARG A 14 13.46 12.69 10.47
CA ARG A 14 12.50 11.57 10.43
C ARG A 14 11.38 11.84 9.43
N ALA A 15 10.80 13.04 9.48
CA ALA A 15 9.75 13.44 8.53
C ALA A 15 10.24 13.44 7.08
N ARG A 16 11.46 13.94 6.81
CA ARG A 16 12.05 13.93 5.46
C ARG A 16 12.39 12.52 4.98
N MET A 17 12.89 11.65 5.86
CA MET A 17 13.16 10.26 5.55
C MET A 17 11.88 9.54 5.13
N MET A 18 10.80 9.68 5.92
CA MET A 18 9.51 9.08 5.60
C MET A 18 8.94 9.64 4.30
N ARG A 19 9.07 10.96 4.08
CA ARG A 19 8.66 11.59 2.82
C ARG A 19 9.38 10.98 1.62
N ALA A 20 10.70 10.89 1.68
CA ALA A 20 11.50 10.31 0.60
C ALA A 20 11.16 8.84 0.37
N LEU A 21 10.98 8.05 1.43
CA LEU A 21 10.62 6.65 1.31
C LEU A 21 9.28 6.46 0.60
N VAL A 22 8.24 7.22 0.97
CA VAL A 22 6.93 7.06 0.31
C VAL A 22 6.94 7.54 -1.14
N ASP A 23 7.71 8.56 -1.47
CA ASP A 23 7.85 9.04 -2.86
C ASP A 23 8.58 8.00 -3.73
N GLU A 24 9.57 7.28 -3.19
CA GLU A 24 10.20 6.18 -3.94
C GLU A 24 9.26 4.98 -4.12
N LEU A 25 8.34 4.74 -3.17
CA LEU A 25 7.31 3.70 -3.31
C LEU A 25 6.20 4.08 -4.31
N ILE A 26 5.81 5.36 -4.34
CA ILE A 26 4.78 5.90 -5.24
C ILE A 26 5.21 7.32 -5.69
N PRO A 27 5.99 7.44 -6.78
CA PRO A 27 6.59 8.71 -7.21
C PRO A 27 5.62 9.69 -7.87
N GLY A 28 4.45 9.22 -8.30
CA GLY A 28 3.50 10.04 -9.07
C GLY A 28 3.97 10.34 -10.50
N ASP A 29 3.14 11.10 -11.21
CA ASP A 29 3.40 11.59 -12.57
C ASP A 29 2.55 12.84 -12.87
N ALA A 30 2.37 13.18 -14.16
CA ALA A 30 1.59 14.34 -14.57
C ALA A 30 0.08 14.29 -14.21
N GLN A 31 -0.46 13.09 -13.99
CA GLN A 31 -1.88 12.85 -13.68
C GLN A 31 -2.09 12.39 -12.24
N TRP A 32 -1.10 11.72 -11.66
CA TRP A 32 -1.17 11.12 -10.34
C TRP A 32 -0.23 11.86 -9.37
N PRO A 33 -0.72 12.34 -8.21
CA PRO A 33 0.18 12.93 -7.22
C PRO A 33 1.16 11.87 -6.71
N SER A 34 2.37 12.26 -6.36
CA SER A 34 3.26 11.42 -5.54
C SER A 34 2.61 11.10 -4.19
N ALA A 35 3.10 10.07 -3.49
CA ALA A 35 2.59 9.76 -2.16
C ALA A 35 2.78 10.91 -1.17
N SER A 36 3.87 11.69 -1.25
CA SER A 36 4.04 12.84 -0.37
C SER A 36 3.12 14.00 -0.72
N GLU A 37 2.86 14.27 -1.99
CA GLU A 37 1.86 15.27 -2.43
C GLU A 37 0.45 14.89 -1.96
N ALA A 38 0.12 13.60 -1.93
CA ALA A 38 -1.12 13.11 -1.35
C ALA A 38 -1.15 13.11 0.19
N GLY A 39 -0.02 13.40 0.87
CA GLY A 39 0.07 13.48 2.33
C GLY A 39 0.30 12.15 3.06
N VAL A 40 0.68 11.08 2.35
CA VAL A 40 0.76 9.70 2.88
C VAL A 40 1.73 9.56 4.06
N HIS A 41 2.88 10.23 4.00
CA HIS A 41 3.88 10.19 5.08
C HIS A 41 3.33 10.66 6.43
N GLY A 42 2.38 11.61 6.44
CA GLY A 42 1.67 12.03 7.66
C GLY A 42 0.71 10.97 8.18
N LEU A 43 0.01 10.26 7.29
CA LEU A 43 -0.89 9.16 7.67
C LEU A 43 -0.12 7.97 8.26
N LEU A 44 1.03 7.64 7.68
CA LEU A 44 1.94 6.64 8.24
C LEU A 44 2.45 7.05 9.61
N ALA A 45 2.82 8.32 9.79
CA ALA A 45 3.27 8.83 11.08
C ALA A 45 2.20 8.64 12.17
N LEU A 46 0.93 8.88 11.84
CA LEU A 46 -0.18 8.75 12.79
C LEU A 46 -0.62 7.31 13.06
N ARG A 47 -0.48 6.40 12.08
CA ARG A 47 -1.08 5.05 12.15
C ARG A 47 -0.09 3.91 12.30
N VAL A 48 1.15 4.10 11.84
CA VAL A 48 2.19 3.06 11.88
C VAL A 48 3.27 3.47 12.87
N LEU A 49 3.79 4.69 12.73
CA LEU A 49 4.92 5.13 13.56
C LEU A 49 4.52 5.54 14.97
N ALA A 50 3.22 5.74 15.25
CA ALA A 50 2.74 6.05 16.60
C ALA A 50 3.08 4.94 17.60
N ASP A 51 3.20 3.70 17.14
CA ASP A 51 3.56 2.53 17.95
C ASP A 51 5.07 2.23 17.92
N TRP A 52 5.87 3.04 17.22
CA TRP A 52 7.31 2.82 17.08
C TRP A 52 8.08 3.57 18.14
N ASP A 53 9.09 2.91 18.70
CA ASP A 53 10.10 3.55 19.54
C ASP A 53 11.25 4.12 18.69
N ASP A 54 12.17 4.83 19.33
CA ASP A 54 13.34 5.40 18.67
C ASP A 54 14.23 4.33 18.02
N ALA A 55 14.30 3.13 18.61
CA ALA A 55 15.09 2.02 18.07
C ALA A 55 14.52 1.48 16.75
N ALA A 56 13.20 1.45 16.60
CA ALA A 56 12.54 1.09 15.35
C ALA A 56 12.84 2.13 14.25
N VAL A 57 12.81 3.42 14.59
CA VAL A 57 13.17 4.50 13.65
C VAL A 57 14.63 4.40 13.23
N ASP A 58 15.56 4.19 14.17
CA ASP A 58 16.98 4.01 13.87
C ASP A 58 17.23 2.75 13.02
N THR A 59 16.42 1.70 13.20
CA THR A 59 16.47 0.50 12.37
C THR A 59 16.06 0.81 10.94
N LEU A 60 14.99 1.58 10.75
CA LEU A 60 14.58 2.02 9.42
C LEU A 60 15.66 2.89 8.76
N ASP A 61 16.22 3.88 9.47
CA ASP A 61 17.33 4.72 8.97
C ASP A 61 18.48 3.86 8.42
N ARG A 62 18.92 2.86 9.19
CA ARG A 62 19.98 1.93 8.74
C ARG A 62 19.58 1.13 7.50
N LEU A 63 18.35 0.63 7.45
CA LEU A 63 17.87 -0.20 6.35
C LEU A 63 17.76 0.58 5.03
N VAL A 64 17.26 1.82 5.09
CA VAL A 64 17.15 2.70 3.90
C VAL A 64 18.42 3.53 3.65
N GLY A 65 19.40 3.45 4.56
CA GLY A 65 20.66 4.17 4.48
C GLY A 65 20.50 5.70 4.45
N TRP A 66 19.52 6.27 5.18
CA TRP A 66 19.22 7.70 5.12
C TRP A 66 20.40 8.55 5.61
N SER A 67 20.92 8.26 6.81
CA SER A 67 22.11 8.90 7.38
C SER A 67 23.39 8.62 6.58
N ALA A 68 23.41 7.52 5.81
CA ALA A 68 24.51 7.16 4.92
C ALA A 68 24.46 7.85 3.54
N GLY A 69 23.44 8.69 3.29
CA GLY A 69 23.29 9.39 2.02
C GLY A 69 22.73 8.52 0.89
N ALA A 70 22.11 7.38 1.20
CA ALA A 70 21.53 6.47 0.21
C ALA A 70 20.14 6.95 -0.24
N LEU A 71 19.09 6.74 0.57
CA LEU A 71 17.74 7.24 0.25
C LEU A 71 17.67 8.77 0.15
N SER A 72 18.55 9.51 0.83
CA SER A 72 18.62 10.98 0.76
C SER A 72 19.40 11.52 -0.46
N SER A 73 19.88 10.63 -1.35
CA SER A 73 20.68 11.02 -2.51
C SER A 73 19.88 11.79 -3.56
N PRO A 74 20.47 12.80 -4.23
CA PRO A 74 19.84 13.40 -5.41
C PRO A 74 19.76 12.43 -6.61
N ASP A 75 20.56 11.37 -6.63
CA ASP A 75 20.57 10.37 -7.70
C ASP A 75 19.44 9.33 -7.53
N ALA A 76 18.57 9.23 -8.53
CA ALA A 76 17.43 8.30 -8.52
C ALA A 76 17.88 6.84 -8.44
N ALA A 77 18.89 6.43 -9.20
CA ALA A 77 19.36 5.04 -9.21
C ALA A 77 19.87 4.62 -7.83
N ARG A 78 20.47 5.56 -7.09
CA ARG A 78 20.95 5.32 -5.72
C ARG A 78 19.80 5.20 -4.72
N ARG A 79 18.71 5.96 -4.88
CA ARG A 79 17.53 5.84 -4.03
C ARG A 79 16.78 4.54 -4.31
N GLU A 80 16.58 4.17 -5.57
CA GLU A 80 16.00 2.88 -5.97
C GLU A 80 16.80 1.70 -5.39
N ALA A 81 18.12 1.73 -5.50
CA ALA A 81 18.99 0.71 -4.93
C ALA A 81 18.89 0.64 -3.39
N ALA A 82 18.68 1.77 -2.72
CA ALA A 82 18.47 1.80 -1.26
C ALA A 82 17.16 1.13 -0.86
N VAL A 83 16.07 1.39 -1.59
CA VAL A 83 14.77 0.75 -1.36
C VAL A 83 14.81 -0.74 -1.67
N ALA A 84 15.45 -1.15 -2.76
CA ALA A 84 15.65 -2.56 -3.09
C ALA A 84 16.50 -3.30 -2.03
N SER A 85 17.54 -2.64 -1.51
CA SER A 85 18.36 -3.19 -0.42
C SER A 85 17.56 -3.33 0.87
N PHE A 86 16.70 -2.35 1.19
CA PHE A 86 15.78 -2.43 2.31
C PHE A 86 14.80 -3.62 2.16
N GLU A 87 14.16 -3.78 1.00
CA GLU A 87 13.27 -4.91 0.72
C GLU A 87 13.97 -6.26 0.93
N ALA A 88 15.19 -6.41 0.41
CA ALA A 88 15.96 -7.64 0.57
C ALA A 88 16.37 -7.89 2.03
N ALA A 89 16.77 -6.85 2.76
CA ALA A 89 17.26 -6.97 4.13
C ALA A 89 16.14 -7.20 5.16
N SER A 90 14.94 -6.67 4.93
CA SER A 90 13.80 -6.84 5.83
C SER A 90 12.47 -6.94 5.08
N PRO A 91 12.18 -8.09 4.42
CA PRO A 91 11.00 -8.24 3.57
C PRO A 91 9.68 -7.98 4.31
N LYS A 92 9.58 -8.40 5.57
CA LYS A 92 8.36 -8.21 6.38
C LYS A 92 8.09 -6.74 6.72
N LEU A 93 9.14 -6.00 7.09
CA LEU A 93 9.00 -4.58 7.41
C LEU A 93 8.72 -3.77 6.14
N PHE A 94 9.39 -4.11 5.04
CA PHE A 94 9.13 -3.51 3.73
C PHE A 94 7.68 -3.74 3.31
N ASP A 95 7.19 -4.97 3.35
CA ASP A 95 5.80 -5.29 2.98
C ASP A 95 4.79 -4.56 3.86
N HIS A 96 5.07 -4.46 5.16
CA HIS A 96 4.23 -3.69 6.09
C HIS A 96 4.15 -2.20 5.72
N LEU A 97 5.31 -1.54 5.52
CA LEU A 97 5.35 -0.12 5.15
C LEU A 97 4.78 0.13 3.76
N ARG A 98 5.06 -0.74 2.79
CA ARG A 98 4.50 -0.69 1.44
C ARG A 98 2.99 -0.83 1.45
N THR A 99 2.46 -1.83 2.17
CA THR A 99 1.01 -2.05 2.31
C THR A 99 0.35 -0.84 2.95
N ALA A 100 0.91 -0.32 4.05
CA ALA A 100 0.37 0.87 4.70
C ALA A 100 0.42 2.10 3.79
N THR A 101 1.49 2.28 3.01
CA THR A 101 1.64 3.36 2.03
C THR A 101 0.59 3.27 0.94
N VAL A 102 0.37 2.08 0.36
CA VAL A 102 -0.62 1.85 -0.71
C VAL A 102 -2.03 2.10 -0.20
N LEU A 103 -2.39 1.57 0.97
CA LEU A 103 -3.70 1.79 1.57
C LEU A 103 -3.93 3.28 1.85
N ALA A 104 -2.95 3.94 2.48
CA ALA A 104 -3.00 5.36 2.80
C ALA A 104 -3.06 6.24 1.53
N TYR A 105 -2.46 5.83 0.42
CA TYR A 105 -2.50 6.57 -0.85
C TYR A 105 -3.89 6.56 -1.47
N TYR A 106 -4.50 5.37 -1.61
CA TYR A 106 -5.80 5.21 -2.28
C TYR A 106 -7.00 5.64 -1.44
N GLU A 107 -6.83 5.89 -0.13
CA GLU A 107 -7.88 6.51 0.70
C GLU A 107 -7.91 8.05 0.58
N THR A 108 -6.88 8.68 -0.02
CA THR A 108 -6.81 10.13 -0.06
C THR A 108 -7.81 10.74 -1.07
N PRO A 109 -8.46 11.87 -0.74
CA PRO A 109 -9.36 12.55 -1.67
C PRO A 109 -8.69 12.95 -3.00
N PHE A 110 -7.39 13.27 -2.97
CA PHE A 110 -6.64 13.69 -4.15
C PHE A 110 -6.44 12.54 -5.14
N VAL A 111 -6.10 11.34 -4.66
CA VAL A 111 -5.97 10.14 -5.50
C VAL A 111 -7.34 9.67 -5.98
N ILE A 112 -8.37 9.77 -5.14
CA ILE A 112 -9.75 9.49 -5.55
C ILE A 112 -10.17 10.39 -6.71
N ALA A 113 -9.87 11.69 -6.64
CA ALA A 113 -10.14 12.63 -7.72
C ALA A 113 -9.36 12.28 -9.00
N ALA A 114 -8.10 11.86 -8.89
CA ALA A 114 -7.30 11.38 -10.03
C ALA A 114 -7.93 10.13 -10.69
N ILE A 115 -8.43 9.17 -9.89
CA ILE A 115 -9.17 8.01 -10.40
C ILE A 115 -10.43 8.45 -11.15
N GLN A 116 -11.21 9.38 -10.59
CA GLN A 116 -12.42 9.89 -11.22
C GLN A 116 -12.13 10.61 -12.53
N ALA A 117 -11.04 11.38 -12.60
CA ALA A 117 -10.59 12.05 -13.81
C ALA A 117 -10.24 11.06 -14.94
N SER A 118 -9.92 9.80 -14.63
CA SER A 118 -9.74 8.74 -15.64
C SER A 118 -11.04 8.20 -16.25
N GLY A 119 -12.20 8.74 -15.88
CA GLY A 119 -13.52 8.33 -16.35
C GLY A 119 -14.08 7.09 -15.62
N ARG A 120 -13.40 6.62 -14.57
CA ARG A 120 -13.88 5.50 -13.76
C ARG A 120 -14.94 5.99 -12.78
N PRO A 121 -16.05 5.26 -12.57
CA PRO A 121 -17.11 5.66 -11.67
C PRO A 121 -16.71 5.41 -10.20
N TYR A 122 -15.50 5.75 -9.78
CA TYR A 122 -15.00 5.48 -8.43
C TYR A 122 -15.62 6.46 -7.43
N SER A 123 -16.07 5.96 -6.26
CA SER A 123 -16.70 6.75 -5.21
C SER A 123 -15.91 6.57 -3.92
N ALA A 124 -15.69 7.67 -3.20
CA ALA A 124 -15.06 7.64 -1.88
C ALA A 124 -15.92 6.92 -0.82
N ARG A 125 -17.24 6.89 -1.03
CA ARG A 125 -18.21 6.35 -0.07
C ARG A 125 -19.25 5.47 -0.78
N PRO A 126 -18.81 4.35 -1.40
CA PRO A 126 -19.71 3.49 -2.16
C PRO A 126 -20.79 2.85 -1.26
N HIS A 127 -20.54 2.74 0.04
CA HIS A 127 -21.51 2.23 1.01
C HIS A 127 -22.71 3.16 1.24
N LEU A 128 -22.62 4.46 0.88
CA LEU A 128 -23.73 5.41 1.00
C LEU A 128 -24.55 5.51 -0.28
N THR A 129 -23.87 5.57 -1.43
CA THR A 129 -24.51 5.88 -2.71
C THR A 129 -24.62 4.68 -3.65
N GLY A 130 -23.90 3.59 -3.35
CA GLY A 130 -23.59 2.57 -4.34
C GLY A 130 -22.73 3.13 -5.48
N TYR A 131 -22.55 2.28 -6.49
CA TYR A 131 -22.05 2.70 -7.80
C TYR A 131 -23.23 2.91 -8.75
N PRO A 132 -23.21 3.93 -9.62
CA PRO A 132 -24.23 4.08 -10.64
C PRO A 132 -24.14 2.88 -11.60
N MET A 133 -25.14 2.01 -11.53
CA MET A 133 -25.28 0.86 -12.41
C MET A 133 -26.47 1.12 -13.33
N ALA A 134 -26.24 1.04 -14.63
CA ALA A 134 -27.35 1.02 -15.58
C ALA A 134 -28.20 -0.24 -15.35
N PRO A 135 -29.51 -0.21 -15.65
CA PRO A 135 -30.31 -1.42 -15.71
C PRO A 135 -29.64 -2.47 -16.60
N PHE A 136 -29.78 -3.73 -16.20
CA PHE A 136 -29.30 -4.87 -16.98
C PHE A 136 -30.00 -4.90 -18.33
N ASP A 137 -29.21 -4.94 -19.41
CA ASP A 137 -29.70 -5.04 -20.78
C ASP A 137 -29.31 -6.41 -21.34
N PHE A 138 -30.30 -7.27 -21.59
CA PHE A 138 -30.08 -8.61 -22.12
C PHE A 138 -29.30 -8.63 -23.45
N ASN A 139 -29.42 -7.60 -24.29
CA ASN A 139 -28.69 -7.57 -25.57
C ASN A 139 -27.21 -7.19 -25.36
N ARG A 140 -26.91 -6.39 -24.34
CA ARG A 140 -25.57 -5.88 -24.05
C ARG A 140 -24.80 -6.77 -23.06
N ASP A 141 -25.47 -7.14 -21.97
CA ASP A 141 -24.86 -7.69 -20.75
C ASP A 141 -24.93 -9.22 -20.70
N THR A 142 -25.73 -9.88 -21.55
CA THR A 142 -25.70 -11.33 -21.67
C THR A 142 -24.33 -11.78 -22.20
N PRO A 143 -23.58 -12.62 -21.47
CA PRO A 143 -22.26 -13.07 -21.88
C PRO A 143 -22.30 -13.78 -23.24
N ARG A 144 -21.62 -13.22 -24.25
CA ARG A 144 -21.58 -13.80 -25.62
C ARG A 144 -20.50 -14.86 -25.81
N HIS A 145 -19.50 -14.83 -24.94
CA HIS A 145 -18.25 -15.59 -25.02
C HIS A 145 -18.40 -17.09 -24.66
N GLY A 146 -19.59 -17.57 -24.29
CA GLY A 146 -19.81 -18.98 -23.89
C GLY A 146 -18.96 -19.46 -22.71
N ARG A 147 -18.32 -18.55 -21.96
CA ARG A 147 -17.35 -18.87 -20.89
C ARG A 147 -17.99 -19.36 -19.58
N GLY A 148 -19.24 -19.78 -19.63
CA GLY A 148 -19.96 -20.34 -18.49
C GLY A 148 -21.32 -20.82 -18.98
N HIS A 149 -21.65 -22.05 -18.64
CA HIS A 149 -23.01 -22.57 -18.75
C HIS A 149 -23.54 -22.79 -17.34
N TYR A 150 -24.85 -22.72 -17.19
CA TYR A 150 -25.49 -23.12 -15.96
C TYR A 150 -25.22 -24.61 -15.73
N LEU A 151 -24.74 -24.95 -14.54
CA LEU A 151 -24.66 -26.31 -14.02
C LEU A 151 -25.70 -26.40 -12.89
N THR A 152 -26.50 -27.45 -12.90
CA THR A 152 -27.37 -27.72 -11.74
C THR A 152 -26.52 -28.07 -10.52
N THR A 153 -27.06 -27.91 -9.32
CA THR A 153 -26.31 -28.10 -8.08
C THR A 153 -25.65 -29.49 -7.97
N ASP A 154 -26.27 -30.51 -8.55
CA ASP A 154 -25.77 -31.88 -8.63
C ASP A 154 -24.66 -32.10 -9.67
N GLU A 155 -24.53 -31.21 -10.66
CA GLU A 155 -23.47 -31.24 -11.67
C GLU A 155 -22.19 -30.50 -11.20
N VAL A 156 -22.27 -29.73 -10.10
CA VAL A 156 -21.11 -29.04 -9.53
C VAL A 156 -20.16 -30.05 -8.91
N THR A 157 -19.01 -30.25 -9.57
CA THR A 157 -17.92 -31.05 -9.00
C THR A 157 -17.27 -30.29 -7.86
N ARG A 158 -17.23 -30.89 -6.67
CA ARG A 158 -16.50 -30.32 -5.52
C ARG A 158 -15.01 -30.26 -5.86
N VAL A 159 -14.42 -29.08 -5.66
CA VAL A 159 -12.96 -28.92 -5.76
C VAL A 159 -12.31 -29.74 -4.65
N ASP A 160 -11.32 -30.55 -5.00
CA ASP A 160 -10.49 -31.24 -4.02
C ASP A 160 -9.60 -30.23 -3.30
N THR A 161 -9.87 -30.02 -2.03
CA THR A 161 -9.15 -29.07 -1.19
C THR A 161 -8.09 -29.74 -0.32
N THR A 162 -7.80 -31.02 -0.50
CA THR A 162 -6.83 -31.76 0.35
C THR A 162 -5.39 -31.22 0.25
N GLN A 163 -5.04 -30.55 -0.85
CA GLN A 163 -3.75 -29.86 -1.00
C GLN A 163 -3.78 -28.40 -0.57
N LEU A 164 -4.95 -27.87 -0.19
CA LEU A 164 -5.06 -26.53 0.39
C LEU A 164 -4.90 -26.65 1.90
N ASP A 165 -3.91 -25.97 2.45
CA ASP A 165 -3.74 -25.83 3.90
C ASP A 165 -4.78 -24.82 4.43
N LEU A 166 -6.04 -25.26 4.48
CA LEU A 166 -7.16 -24.45 4.93
C LEU A 166 -7.15 -24.24 6.45
N ASP A 167 -6.39 -25.06 7.19
CA ASP A 167 -6.27 -25.00 8.65
C ASP A 167 -5.18 -24.02 9.11
N ALA A 168 -4.17 -23.72 8.29
CA ALA A 168 -3.11 -22.76 8.65
C ALA A 168 -3.58 -21.30 8.79
N ALA A 169 -4.77 -20.95 8.28
CA ALA A 169 -5.30 -19.59 8.32
C ALA A 169 -6.78 -19.50 8.73
N VAL A 170 -7.27 -20.41 9.58
CA VAL A 170 -8.60 -20.25 10.17
C VAL A 170 -8.54 -19.04 11.12
N THR A 171 -9.11 -17.92 10.70
CA THR A 171 -9.26 -16.75 11.58
C THR A 171 -10.37 -17.05 12.59
N GLN A 172 -9.99 -17.71 13.69
CA GLN A 172 -10.90 -18.18 14.75
C GLN A 172 -11.60 -17.04 15.53
N ARG A 173 -11.20 -15.78 15.35
CA ARG A 173 -11.70 -14.63 16.13
C ARG A 173 -11.93 -13.39 15.25
N TRP A 174 -12.88 -13.45 14.33
CA TRP A 174 -13.51 -12.22 13.84
C TRP A 174 -14.58 -11.76 14.85
N GLY A 175 -14.33 -10.64 15.55
CA GLY A 175 -15.40 -9.85 16.18
C GLY A 175 -15.93 -10.26 17.57
N LEU A 176 -15.21 -11.08 18.35
CA LEU A 176 -15.68 -11.55 19.68
C LEU A 176 -15.00 -10.92 20.91
N GLN A 177 -14.31 -9.79 20.76
CA GLN A 177 -14.01 -8.93 21.92
C GLN A 177 -14.47 -7.51 21.62
N ARG A 178 -15.64 -7.18 22.18
CA ARG A 178 -16.08 -5.82 22.49
C ARG A 178 -16.02 -5.66 24.01
#